data_AF-A0A0E3U4S5-F1
#
_entry.id   AF-A0A0E3U4S5-F1
#
_cell.length_a   1.000
_cell.length_b   1.000
_cell.length_c   1.000
_cell.angle_alpha   90.00
_cell.angle_beta   90.00
_cell.angle_gamma   90.00
#
_symmetry.space_group_name_H-M   'P 1'
#
loop_
_entity.id
_entity.type
_entity.pdbx_description
1 polymer ?
#
loop_
_entity_poly.entity_id
_entity_poly.type
_entity_poly.pdbx_seq_one_letter_code
_entity_poly.pdbx_strand_id
1 'polypeptide(L)'
;MVIIYYIINWFIPFSYWLLIVSITLRILMKRRAVNSAISWLLIIYTIPVVGIIIYLLFGELNVGIQRAKRSKIIPRIITTWINKLKNNKHLFSSEQSEVAKSLFQLCEHRQGMGGLKGKKIKLLNETDKILKKLIQDIKLAQKTIDMIFYIWHPGGLVNQVILALISASQRGVRCRLILDSAGSVNFFRGPYPAMMQEAGIHIVEALNINLLRIFLRRMDLRQHRKMILIDNYISYTGSMNMIDPLCFRKTTRTSQQWIDIMVRMEGPVTPTMGVIFSCDWEIETGEHILPPLPTSTTLLPLEHIAKHTIQVIASGPGFPKGMIQQALITSLYAAQRQLIITTPYLVPSDDLLHAICTAAQRGVEVHLIVPLNNDSILVNWASKSFFDELLDAGVLIHQFEGGLLHTKSVLVDEQLSLIGTVNLDIRSLWINFEITLIIDDANFGNTLAQVQKNYIAQSVLVDQKKWLQRPYWQRIIEKFFYFFSPLL
;
A
#
# COMPACT_ATOMS: atom_id res chain seq x y z
N MET A 1 -53.96 -26.97 -7.31
CA MET A 1 -53.60 -25.64 -7.89
C MET A 1 -53.67 -24.53 -6.84
N VAL A 2 -54.83 -24.27 -6.22
CA VAL A 2 -55.01 -23.16 -5.25
C VAL A 2 -54.16 -23.28 -3.98
N ILE A 3 -54.04 -24.46 -3.38
CA ILE A 3 -53.22 -24.68 -2.17
C ILE A 3 -51.72 -24.46 -2.45
N ILE A 4 -51.22 -24.95 -3.59
CA ILE A 4 -49.83 -24.75 -4.03
C ILE A 4 -49.56 -23.26 -4.26
N TYR A 5 -50.51 -22.54 -4.85
CA TYR A 5 -50.43 -21.09 -5.02
C TYR A 5 -50.29 -20.38 -3.67
N TYR A 6 -51.15 -20.68 -2.69
CA TYR A 6 -51.04 -20.07 -1.35
C TYR A 6 -49.73 -20.42 -0.64
N ILE A 7 -49.27 -21.67 -0.73
CA ILE A 7 -47.99 -22.08 -0.13
C ILE A 7 -46.82 -21.31 -0.75
N ILE A 8 -46.77 -21.19 -2.08
CA ILE A 8 -45.72 -20.42 -2.77
C ILE A 8 -45.79 -18.93 -2.38
N ASN A 9 -47.00 -18.38 -2.29
CA ASN A 9 -47.22 -16.96 -2.00
C ASN A 9 -46.80 -16.56 -0.57
N TRP A 10 -46.85 -17.49 0.39
CA TRP A 10 -46.33 -17.28 1.75
C TRP A 10 -44.85 -17.64 1.89
N PHE A 11 -44.38 -18.63 1.13
CA PHE A 11 -42.99 -19.10 1.19
C PHE A 11 -41.99 -18.06 0.65
N ILE A 12 -42.33 -17.35 -0.42
CA ILE A 12 -41.47 -16.31 -1.00
C ILE A 12 -41.19 -15.16 -0.01
N PRO A 13 -42.19 -14.48 0.58
CA PRO A 13 -41.93 -13.41 1.55
C PRO A 13 -41.27 -13.93 2.83
N PHE A 14 -41.62 -15.14 3.29
CA PHE A 14 -40.99 -15.74 4.47
C PHE A 14 -39.49 -16.02 4.23
N SER A 15 -39.14 -16.63 3.11
CA SER A 15 -37.73 -16.90 2.74
C SER A 15 -36.93 -15.62 2.53
N TYR A 16 -37.56 -14.57 1.97
CA TYR A 16 -36.99 -13.25 1.83
C TYR A 16 -36.64 -12.60 3.18
N TRP A 17 -37.59 -12.59 4.13
CA TRP A 17 -37.34 -12.05 5.47
C TRP A 17 -36.31 -12.86 6.24
N LEU A 18 -36.35 -14.19 6.13
CA LEU A 18 -35.36 -15.07 6.75
C LEU A 18 -33.95 -14.78 6.23
N LEU A 19 -33.81 -14.53 4.93
CA LEU A 19 -32.53 -14.18 4.31
C LEU A 19 -32.00 -12.84 4.84
N ILE A 20 -32.85 -11.81 4.91
CA ILE A 20 -32.47 -10.48 5.44
C ILE A 20 -32.03 -10.60 6.91
N VAL A 21 -32.85 -11.23 7.76
CA VAL A 21 -32.52 -11.42 9.18
C VAL A 21 -31.22 -12.19 9.36
N SER A 22 -31.02 -13.26 8.59
CA SER A 22 -29.78 -14.06 8.65
C SER A 22 -28.55 -13.24 8.29
N ILE A 23 -28.64 -12.37 7.28
CA ILE A 23 -27.53 -11.53 6.84
C ILE A 23 -27.29 -10.38 7.81
N THR A 24 -28.35 -9.76 8.34
CA THR A 24 -28.25 -8.76 9.41
C THR A 24 -27.55 -9.33 10.63
N LEU A 25 -27.98 -10.50 11.12
CA LEU A 25 -27.32 -11.19 12.23
C LEU A 25 -25.86 -11.49 11.90
N ARG A 26 -25.58 -11.96 10.68
CA ARG A 26 -24.20 -12.21 10.22
C ARG A 26 -23.34 -10.95 10.21
N ILE A 27 -23.89 -9.78 9.84
CA ILE A 27 -23.19 -8.49 9.89
C ILE A 27 -22.91 -8.10 11.34
N LEU A 28 -23.90 -8.21 12.22
CA LEU A 28 -23.80 -7.86 13.65
C LEU A 28 -22.83 -8.78 14.41
N MET A 29 -22.81 -10.08 14.08
CA MET A 29 -21.88 -11.05 14.68
C MET A 29 -20.42 -10.82 14.26
N LYS A 30 -20.17 -10.13 13.15
CA LYS A 30 -18.81 -9.78 12.74
C LYS A 30 -18.40 -8.47 13.39
N ARG A 31 -17.32 -8.52 14.18
CA ARG A 31 -16.67 -7.33 14.77
C ARG A 31 -16.11 -6.42 13.66
N ARG A 32 -16.89 -5.42 13.24
CA ARG A 32 -16.52 -4.36 12.28
C ARG A 32 -16.67 -2.98 12.93
N ALA A 33 -16.08 -1.97 12.30
CA ALA A 33 -16.41 -0.59 12.62
C ALA A 33 -17.92 -0.37 12.44
N VAL A 34 -18.56 0.28 13.41
CA VAL A 34 -20.01 0.51 13.45
C VAL A 34 -20.50 1.15 12.15
N ASN A 35 -19.76 2.15 11.66
CA ASN A 35 -20.08 2.86 10.43
C ASN A 35 -20.12 1.91 9.22
N SER A 36 -19.16 0.99 9.09
CA SER A 36 -19.18 -0.01 8.01
C SER A 36 -20.37 -0.96 8.11
N ALA A 37 -20.70 -1.42 9.32
CA ALA A 37 -21.86 -2.29 9.54
C ALA A 37 -23.17 -1.58 9.16
N ILE A 38 -23.34 -0.32 9.59
CA ILE A 38 -24.51 0.50 9.26
C ILE A 38 -24.62 0.73 7.76
N SER A 39 -23.53 1.07 7.06
CA SER A 39 -23.54 1.25 5.59
C SER A 39 -24.03 -0.02 4.87
N TRP A 40 -23.56 -1.19 5.28
CA TRP A 40 -24.01 -2.45 4.69
C TRP A 40 -25.48 -2.74 4.98
N LEU A 41 -25.93 -2.52 6.22
CA LEU A 41 -27.34 -2.68 6.57
C LEU A 41 -28.23 -1.72 5.78
N LEU A 42 -27.82 -0.46 5.60
CA LEU A 42 -28.57 0.53 4.83
C LEU A 42 -28.69 0.12 3.35
N ILE A 43 -27.61 -0.36 2.72
CA ILE A 43 -27.65 -0.89 1.35
C ILE A 43 -28.59 -2.10 1.27
N ILE A 44 -28.49 -3.03 2.22
CA ILE A 44 -29.33 -4.24 2.29
C ILE A 44 -30.80 -3.90 2.62
N TYR A 45 -31.10 -2.81 3.30
CA TYR A 45 -32.49 -2.43 3.57
C TYR A 45 -33.09 -1.60 2.45
N THR A 46 -32.28 -0.83 1.73
CA THR A 46 -32.74 0.01 0.60
C THR A 46 -32.95 -0.83 -0.67
N ILE A 47 -32.03 -1.76 -0.96
CA ILE A 47 -32.08 -2.59 -2.18
C ILE A 47 -31.75 -4.04 -1.81
N PRO A 48 -32.66 -4.81 -1.19
CA PRO A 48 -32.25 -5.96 -0.39
C PRO A 48 -31.59 -7.10 -1.14
N VAL A 49 -32.17 -7.55 -2.25
CA VAL A 49 -31.56 -8.63 -3.06
C VAL A 49 -30.20 -8.20 -3.61
N VAL A 50 -30.12 -7.01 -4.19
CA VAL A 50 -28.87 -6.49 -4.79
C VAL A 50 -27.83 -6.20 -3.70
N GLY A 51 -28.25 -5.61 -2.58
CA GLY A 51 -27.41 -5.28 -1.44
C GLY A 51 -26.85 -6.50 -0.75
N ILE A 52 -27.62 -7.59 -0.67
CA ILE A 52 -27.14 -8.90 -0.21
C ILE A 52 -26.08 -9.45 -1.16
N ILE A 53 -26.32 -9.41 -2.47
CA ILE A 53 -25.33 -9.86 -3.47
C ILE A 53 -24.05 -9.04 -3.34
N ILE A 54 -24.15 -7.71 -3.30
CA ILE A 54 -22.99 -6.81 -3.12
C ILE A 54 -22.29 -7.07 -1.76
N TYR A 55 -23.04 -7.30 -0.66
CA TYR A 55 -22.45 -7.62 0.64
C TYR A 55 -21.68 -8.94 0.63
N LEU A 56 -22.20 -9.97 -0.03
CA LEU A 56 -21.51 -11.25 -0.14
C LEU A 56 -20.24 -11.13 -1.01
N LEU A 57 -20.25 -10.26 -2.02
CA LEU A 57 -19.10 -10.02 -2.91
C LEU A 57 -18.00 -9.15 -2.27
N PHE A 58 -18.38 -8.07 -1.57
CA PHE A 58 -17.44 -7.04 -1.09
C PHE A 58 -17.41 -6.91 0.43
N GLY A 59 -18.50 -7.25 1.11
CA GLY A 59 -18.63 -7.07 2.54
C GLY A 59 -17.61 -7.88 3.33
N GLU A 60 -17.38 -9.16 3.04
CA GLU A 60 -16.58 -10.05 3.91
C GLU A 60 -15.15 -10.30 3.44
N LEU A 61 -14.17 -10.12 4.34
CA LEU A 61 -12.75 -10.45 4.13
C LEU A 61 -12.53 -11.95 3.87
N ASN A 62 -12.67 -12.39 2.63
CA ASN A 62 -12.41 -13.77 2.21
C ASN A 62 -11.26 -13.85 1.22
N VAL A 63 -10.06 -14.16 1.73
CA VAL A 63 -8.83 -14.48 0.96
C VAL A 63 -8.90 -15.82 0.21
N GLY A 64 -9.94 -16.62 0.47
CA GLY A 64 -10.06 -18.01 0.02
C GLY A 64 -9.45 -18.99 1.02
N ILE A 65 -10.00 -20.22 1.07
CA ILE A 65 -9.68 -21.21 2.12
C ILE A 65 -8.19 -21.58 2.13
N GLN A 66 -7.58 -21.78 0.95
CA GLN A 66 -6.16 -22.17 0.84
C GLN A 66 -5.22 -21.05 1.32
N ARG A 67 -5.43 -19.81 0.85
CA ARG A 67 -4.66 -18.64 1.32
C ARG A 67 -4.84 -18.43 2.82
N ALA A 68 -6.07 -18.56 3.33
CA ALA A 68 -6.34 -18.44 4.76
C ALA A 68 -5.63 -19.51 5.60
N LYS A 69 -5.57 -20.77 5.12
CA LYS A 69 -4.80 -21.84 5.78
C LYS A 69 -3.31 -21.52 5.82
N ARG A 70 -2.72 -21.13 4.68
CA ARG A 70 -1.29 -20.77 4.57
C ARG A 70 -0.94 -19.55 5.44
N SER A 71 -1.82 -18.55 5.46
CA SER A 71 -1.65 -17.33 6.27
C SER A 71 -1.55 -17.57 7.77
N LYS A 72 -2.05 -18.71 8.28
CA LYS A 72 -1.93 -19.07 9.71
C LYS A 72 -0.51 -19.50 10.10
N ILE A 73 0.30 -19.95 9.14
CA ILE A 73 1.66 -20.44 9.38
C ILE A 73 2.67 -19.29 9.33
N ILE A 74 2.37 -18.24 8.56
CA ILE A 74 3.23 -17.07 8.34
C ILE A 74 3.76 -16.42 9.62
N PRO A 75 2.94 -16.14 10.66
CA PRO A 75 3.45 -15.53 11.89
C PRO A 75 4.60 -16.34 12.52
N ARG A 76 4.51 -17.68 12.48
CA ARG A 76 5.55 -18.58 13.01
C ARG A 76 6.81 -18.52 12.16
N ILE A 77 6.67 -18.48 10.84
CA ILE A 77 7.79 -18.36 9.89
C ILE A 77 8.55 -17.05 10.16
N ILE A 78 7.82 -15.94 10.18
CA ILE A 78 8.38 -14.60 10.43
C ILE A 78 9.07 -14.57 11.79
N THR A 79 8.42 -15.03 12.85
CA THR A 79 8.98 -15.02 14.21
C THR A 79 10.26 -15.86 14.28
N THR A 80 10.26 -17.04 13.65
CA THR A 80 11.43 -17.93 13.64
C THR A 80 12.60 -17.28 12.90
N TRP A 81 12.34 -16.65 11.75
CA TRP A 81 13.37 -15.97 10.98
C TRP A 81 13.92 -14.74 11.71
N ILE A 82 13.04 -13.91 12.29
CA ILE A 82 13.43 -12.73 13.09
C ILE A 82 14.28 -13.15 14.29
N ASN A 83 13.90 -14.21 15.00
CA ASN A 83 14.68 -14.71 16.15
C ASN A 83 16.08 -15.15 15.73
N LYS A 84 16.23 -15.76 14.55
CA LYS A 84 17.56 -16.08 14.01
C LYS A 84 18.33 -14.82 13.61
N LEU A 85 17.67 -13.82 13.02
CA LEU A 85 18.28 -12.54 12.66
C LEU A 85 18.81 -11.80 13.89
N LYS A 86 18.07 -11.82 15.01
CA LYS A 86 18.45 -11.20 16.30
C LYS A 86 19.79 -11.68 16.86
N ASN A 87 20.25 -12.86 16.49
CA ASN A 87 21.58 -13.34 16.87
C ASN A 87 22.69 -12.45 16.28
N ASN A 88 22.43 -11.78 15.15
CA ASN A 88 23.33 -10.81 14.54
C ASN A 88 23.07 -9.40 15.11
N LYS A 89 23.34 -9.20 16.41
CA LYS A 89 23.06 -7.93 17.12
C LYS A 89 23.65 -6.69 16.43
N HIS A 90 24.77 -6.83 15.74
CA HIS A 90 25.45 -5.74 15.03
C HIS A 90 24.62 -5.13 13.89
N LEU A 91 23.59 -5.84 13.38
CA LEU A 91 22.69 -5.36 12.32
C LEU A 91 21.62 -4.40 12.83
N PHE A 92 21.32 -4.44 14.13
CA PHE A 92 20.30 -3.60 14.76
C PHE A 92 20.91 -2.30 15.23
N SER A 93 20.16 -1.21 15.08
CA SER A 93 20.54 0.09 15.60
C SER A 93 20.12 0.22 17.06
N SER A 94 21.00 0.78 17.88
CA SER A 94 20.72 1.19 19.26
C SER A 94 20.36 2.67 19.38
N GLU A 95 20.50 3.43 18.29
CA GLU A 95 20.28 4.87 18.26
C GLU A 95 19.02 5.17 17.45
N GLN A 96 18.08 5.88 18.05
CA GLN A 96 16.91 6.46 17.40
C GLN A 96 16.76 7.91 17.86
N SER A 97 16.27 8.77 16.97
CA SER A 97 15.86 10.12 17.34
C SER A 97 14.66 10.10 18.29
N GLU A 98 14.47 11.19 19.04
CA GLU A 98 13.35 11.30 19.99
C GLU A 98 11.97 11.15 19.29
N VAL A 99 11.83 11.69 18.08
CA VAL A 99 10.60 11.59 17.27
C VAL A 99 10.35 10.14 16.80
N ALA A 100 11.41 9.38 16.53
CA ALA A 100 11.32 8.02 16.04
C ALA A 100 11.12 6.96 17.15
N LYS A 101 11.59 7.25 18.36
CA LYS A 101 11.71 6.29 19.48
C LYS A 101 10.43 5.50 19.75
N SER A 102 9.29 6.17 19.94
CA SER A 102 8.01 5.50 20.23
C SER A 102 7.54 4.61 19.07
N LEU A 103 7.81 5.00 17.82
CA LEU A 103 7.46 4.20 16.64
C LEU A 103 8.31 2.93 16.53
N PHE A 104 9.62 3.04 16.75
CA PHE A 104 10.51 1.88 16.71
C PHE A 104 10.19 0.90 17.85
N GLN A 105 9.87 1.40 19.05
CA GLN A 105 9.39 0.58 20.15
C GLN A 105 8.08 -0.14 19.80
N LEU A 106 7.13 0.54 19.17
CA LEU A 106 5.87 -0.09 18.72
C LEU A 106 6.16 -1.22 17.72
N CYS A 107 7.03 -0.99 16.74
CA CYS A 107 7.41 -1.99 15.75
C CYS A 107 8.10 -3.19 16.41
N GLU A 108 9.04 -2.94 17.33
CA GLU A 108 9.75 -4.00 18.04
C GLU A 108 8.82 -4.88 18.87
N HIS A 109 7.87 -4.29 19.60
CA HIS A 109 6.94 -5.05 20.45
C HIS A 109 5.86 -5.79 19.65
N ARG A 110 5.36 -5.21 18.55
CA ARG A 110 4.27 -5.82 17.75
C ARG A 110 4.74 -6.77 16.65
N GLN A 111 5.89 -6.50 16.04
CA GLN A 111 6.46 -7.33 14.96
C GLN A 111 7.63 -8.19 15.44
N GLY A 112 8.18 -7.90 16.61
CA GLY A 112 9.34 -8.61 17.14
C GLY A 112 10.66 -8.14 16.54
N MET A 113 10.71 -7.09 15.72
CA MET A 113 11.91 -6.64 15.01
C MET A 113 12.22 -5.18 15.33
N GLY A 114 13.41 -4.94 15.89
CA GLY A 114 13.94 -3.59 16.09
C GLY A 114 14.53 -3.00 14.81
N GLY A 115 14.82 -1.70 14.85
CA GLY A 115 15.36 -0.97 13.70
C GLY A 115 16.71 -1.51 13.24
N LEU A 116 16.86 -1.65 11.93
CA LEU A 116 18.06 -2.15 11.27
C LEU A 116 18.95 -1.00 10.82
N LYS A 117 20.26 -1.20 10.86
CA LYS A 117 21.23 -0.24 10.33
C LYS A 117 21.20 -0.24 8.80
N GLY A 118 21.08 0.93 8.20
CA GLY A 118 21.09 1.11 6.73
C GLY A 118 22.46 1.49 6.20
N LYS A 119 23.04 0.72 5.27
CA LYS A 119 24.36 1.06 4.69
C LYS A 119 24.28 2.22 3.70
N LYS A 120 23.45 2.06 2.66
CA LYS A 120 23.29 3.05 1.59
C LYS A 120 21.82 3.13 1.23
N ILE A 121 21.23 4.31 1.45
CA ILE A 121 19.85 4.62 1.14
C ILE A 121 19.86 5.77 0.15
N LYS A 122 19.09 5.66 -0.93
CA LYS A 122 18.94 6.72 -1.91
C LYS A 122 17.48 6.90 -2.29
N LEU A 123 16.97 8.11 -2.09
CA LEU A 123 15.69 8.53 -2.64
C LEU A 123 15.85 8.80 -4.14
N LEU A 124 14.92 8.26 -4.93
CA LEU A 124 14.82 8.47 -6.37
C LEU A 124 13.40 9.00 -6.65
N ASN A 125 13.29 10.12 -7.35
CA ASN A 125 12.04 10.85 -7.57
C ASN A 125 11.73 11.12 -9.05
N GLU A 126 12.53 10.56 -9.97
CA GLU A 126 12.33 10.69 -11.41
C GLU A 126 12.20 9.28 -12.02
N THR A 127 11.04 8.99 -12.61
CA THR A 127 10.71 7.66 -13.15
C THR A 127 11.76 7.13 -14.13
N ASP A 128 12.23 7.97 -15.06
CA ASP A 128 13.26 7.59 -16.02
C ASP A 128 14.58 7.17 -15.34
N LYS A 129 15.00 7.92 -14.32
CA LYS A 129 16.22 7.62 -13.56
C LYS A 129 16.03 6.35 -12.73
N ILE A 130 14.84 6.14 -12.16
CA ILE A 130 14.48 4.93 -11.42
C ILE A 130 14.58 3.70 -12.34
N LEU A 131 13.90 3.72 -13.48
CA LEU A 131 13.87 2.58 -14.41
C LEU A 131 15.25 2.30 -15.01
N LYS A 132 16.00 3.32 -15.43
CA LYS A 132 17.37 3.15 -15.94
C LYS A 132 18.30 2.57 -14.88
N LYS A 133 18.20 3.03 -13.63
CA LYS A 133 19.01 2.50 -12.52
C LYS A 133 18.63 1.06 -12.19
N LEU A 134 17.34 0.74 -12.18
CA LEU A 134 16.84 -0.62 -12.01
C LEU A 134 17.38 -1.55 -13.11
N ILE A 135 17.31 -1.15 -14.37
CA ILE A 135 17.85 -1.92 -15.50
C ILE A 135 19.35 -2.20 -15.30
N GLN A 136 20.11 -1.20 -14.85
CA GLN A 136 21.53 -1.38 -14.55
C GLN A 136 21.75 -2.43 -13.45
N ASP A 137 20.99 -2.35 -12.35
CA ASP A 137 21.12 -3.30 -11.25
C ASP A 137 20.70 -4.73 -11.64
N ILE A 138 19.68 -4.89 -12.49
CA ILE A 138 19.27 -6.19 -13.07
C ILE A 138 20.37 -6.78 -13.97
N LYS A 139 21.05 -5.93 -14.75
CA LYS A 139 22.18 -6.37 -15.59
C LYS A 139 23.36 -6.87 -14.75
N LEU A 140 23.58 -6.28 -13.57
CA LEU A 140 24.64 -6.65 -12.64
C LEU A 140 24.27 -7.82 -11.72
N ALA A 141 23.00 -8.21 -11.66
CA ALA A 141 22.52 -9.29 -10.81
C ALA A 141 23.18 -10.64 -11.15
N GLN A 142 23.48 -11.43 -10.11
CA GLN A 142 24.24 -12.68 -10.21
C GLN A 142 23.47 -13.92 -9.73
N LYS A 143 22.53 -13.79 -8.79
CA LYS A 143 21.93 -14.93 -8.08
C LYS A 143 20.41 -14.95 -8.16
N THR A 144 19.75 -13.86 -7.77
CA THR A 144 18.29 -13.81 -7.60
C THR A 144 17.73 -12.45 -7.89
N ILE A 145 16.58 -12.41 -8.55
CA ILE A 145 15.76 -11.21 -8.71
C ILE A 145 14.32 -11.56 -8.34
N ASP A 146 13.77 -10.87 -7.35
CA ASP A 146 12.39 -11.06 -6.91
C ASP A 146 11.65 -9.73 -6.99
N MET A 147 10.48 -9.70 -7.63
CA MET A 147 9.67 -8.49 -7.71
C MET A 147 8.20 -8.72 -7.41
N ILE A 148 7.58 -7.72 -6.79
CA ILE A 148 6.13 -7.65 -6.56
C ILE A 148 5.64 -6.30 -7.03
N PHE A 149 4.57 -6.28 -7.84
CA PHE A 149 3.91 -5.06 -8.27
C PHE A 149 2.40 -5.22 -8.35
N TYR A 150 1.69 -4.15 -8.00
CA TYR A 150 0.26 -4.02 -8.28
C TYR A 150 0.00 -3.87 -9.77
N ILE A 151 0.54 -2.80 -10.38
CA ILE A 151 0.45 -2.57 -11.82
C ILE A 151 1.82 -2.81 -12.45
N TRP A 152 1.82 -3.69 -13.45
CA TRP A 152 2.86 -3.80 -14.46
C TRP A 152 2.24 -3.47 -15.81
N HIS A 153 2.63 -2.34 -16.39
CA HIS A 153 2.13 -1.89 -17.68
C HIS A 153 3.26 -1.85 -18.71
N PRO A 154 3.28 -2.78 -19.69
CA PRO A 154 4.29 -2.76 -20.75
C PRO A 154 4.29 -1.45 -21.55
N GLY A 155 5.47 -1.05 -22.03
CA GLY A 155 5.69 0.18 -22.78
C GLY A 155 6.99 0.89 -22.38
N GLY A 156 7.60 1.59 -23.33
CA GLY A 156 8.76 2.47 -23.08
C GLY A 156 9.89 1.77 -22.32
N LEU A 157 10.37 2.39 -21.23
CA LEU A 157 11.44 1.85 -20.39
C LEU A 157 11.05 0.56 -19.65
N VAL A 158 9.76 0.29 -19.40
CA VAL A 158 9.31 -0.96 -18.79
C VAL A 158 9.59 -2.15 -19.70
N ASN A 159 9.52 -1.98 -21.02
CA ASN A 159 9.92 -3.03 -21.96
C ASN A 159 11.41 -3.36 -21.82
N GLN A 160 12.25 -2.37 -21.54
CA GLN A 160 13.68 -2.60 -21.30
C GLN A 160 13.93 -3.32 -19.97
N VAL A 161 13.10 -3.09 -18.94
CA VAL A 161 13.12 -3.88 -17.70
C VAL A 161 12.80 -5.35 -18.00
N ILE A 162 11.75 -5.61 -18.80
CA ILE A 162 11.38 -6.97 -19.21
C ILE A 162 12.54 -7.66 -19.95
N LEU A 163 13.14 -6.98 -20.93
CA LEU A 163 14.27 -7.53 -21.69
C LEU A 163 15.49 -7.78 -20.79
N ALA A 164 15.78 -6.88 -19.85
CA ALA A 164 16.87 -7.07 -18.90
C ALA A 164 16.63 -8.27 -17.97
N LEU A 165 15.39 -8.52 -17.56
CA LEU A 165 15.01 -9.70 -16.77
C LEU A 165 15.17 -11.00 -17.56
N ILE A 166 14.72 -11.01 -18.82
CA ILE A 166 14.90 -12.15 -19.73
C ILE A 166 16.39 -12.47 -19.87
N SER A 167 17.22 -11.46 -20.15
CA SER A 167 18.66 -11.64 -20.23
C SER A 167 19.28 -12.08 -18.90
N ALA A 168 18.76 -11.65 -17.75
CA ALA A 168 19.24 -12.11 -16.45
C ALA A 168 18.91 -13.60 -16.21
N SER A 169 17.69 -14.00 -16.52
CA SER A 169 17.23 -15.38 -16.43
C SER A 169 18.07 -16.30 -17.32
N GLN A 170 18.34 -15.90 -18.56
CA GLN A 170 19.19 -16.65 -19.50
C GLN A 170 20.65 -16.77 -19.05
N ARG A 171 21.15 -15.83 -18.23
CA ARG A 171 22.48 -15.95 -17.58
C ARG A 171 22.48 -16.90 -16.37
N GLY A 172 21.33 -17.45 -15.98
CA GLY A 172 21.16 -18.33 -14.83
C GLY A 172 20.71 -17.63 -13.53
N VAL A 173 20.36 -16.33 -13.58
CA VAL A 173 19.82 -15.61 -12.42
C VAL A 173 18.38 -16.04 -12.18
N ARG A 174 18.06 -16.53 -10.97
CA ARG A 174 16.70 -16.96 -10.65
C ARG A 174 15.77 -15.76 -10.53
N CYS A 175 14.79 -15.66 -11.42
CA CYS A 175 13.86 -14.53 -11.49
C CYS A 175 12.43 -14.95 -11.09
N ARG A 176 11.84 -14.28 -10.10
CA ARG A 176 10.47 -14.52 -9.64
C ARG A 176 9.66 -13.24 -9.61
N LEU A 177 8.46 -13.26 -10.18
CA LEU A 177 7.56 -12.11 -10.24
C LEU A 177 6.20 -12.46 -9.66
N ILE A 178 5.68 -11.62 -8.78
CA ILE A 178 4.29 -11.66 -8.30
C ILE A 178 3.59 -10.39 -8.79
N LEU A 179 2.59 -10.53 -9.67
CA LEU A 179 1.85 -9.40 -10.21
C LEU A 179 0.36 -9.52 -9.88
N ASP A 180 -0.26 -8.43 -9.44
CA ASP A 180 -1.70 -8.43 -9.15
C ASP A 180 -2.53 -8.58 -10.44
N SER A 181 -3.50 -9.50 -10.40
CA SER A 181 -4.38 -9.82 -11.52
C SER A 181 -5.19 -8.60 -12.03
N ALA A 182 -5.74 -7.74 -11.16
CA ALA A 182 -6.50 -6.56 -11.60
C ALA A 182 -5.59 -5.46 -12.12
N GLY A 183 -4.51 -5.17 -11.39
CA GLY A 183 -3.62 -4.08 -11.74
C GLY A 183 -2.84 -4.34 -13.02
N SER A 184 -2.52 -5.61 -13.31
CA SER A 184 -1.62 -6.00 -14.40
C SER A 184 -2.33 -6.72 -15.57
N VAL A 185 -3.64 -6.48 -15.77
CA VAL A 185 -4.41 -7.12 -16.87
C VAL A 185 -3.76 -6.92 -18.25
N ASN A 186 -3.23 -5.73 -18.54
CA ASN A 186 -2.59 -5.43 -19.82
C ASN A 186 -1.30 -6.24 -20.02
N PHE A 187 -0.56 -6.53 -18.95
CA PHE A 187 0.60 -7.41 -19.00
C PHE A 187 0.15 -8.85 -19.28
N PHE A 188 -0.80 -9.38 -18.50
CA PHE A 188 -1.25 -10.77 -18.62
C PHE A 188 -1.94 -11.10 -19.96
N ARG A 189 -2.60 -10.13 -20.59
CA ARG A 189 -3.19 -10.29 -21.93
C ARG A 189 -2.20 -10.07 -23.07
N GLY A 190 -1.01 -9.53 -22.78
CA GLY A 190 0.04 -9.29 -23.76
C GLY A 190 0.90 -10.53 -24.04
N PRO A 191 1.92 -10.39 -24.91
CA PRO A 191 2.83 -11.50 -25.25
C PRO A 191 3.90 -11.75 -24.17
N TYR A 192 4.20 -10.74 -23.33
CA TYR A 192 5.31 -10.79 -22.39
C TYR A 192 5.26 -11.90 -21.33
N PRO A 193 4.12 -12.27 -20.74
CA PRO A 193 4.07 -13.36 -19.76
C PRO A 193 4.64 -14.67 -20.33
N ALA A 194 4.21 -15.05 -21.54
CA ALA A 194 4.68 -16.26 -22.21
C ALA A 194 6.18 -16.16 -22.54
N MET A 195 6.62 -15.06 -23.15
CA MET A 195 8.04 -14.84 -23.47
C MET A 195 8.96 -14.90 -22.24
N MET A 196 8.52 -14.33 -21.11
CA MET A 196 9.29 -14.32 -19.88
C MET A 196 9.33 -15.72 -19.23
N GLN A 197 8.21 -16.45 -19.26
CA GLN A 197 8.14 -17.83 -18.77
C GLN A 197 9.02 -18.77 -19.60
N GLU A 198 9.01 -18.64 -20.93
CA GLU A 198 9.89 -19.39 -21.84
C GLU A 198 11.38 -19.10 -21.57
N ALA A 199 11.72 -17.88 -21.14
CA ALA A 199 13.06 -17.52 -20.72
C ALA A 199 13.44 -18.04 -19.31
N GLY A 200 12.55 -18.75 -18.62
CA GLY A 200 12.78 -19.31 -17.29
C GLY A 200 12.38 -18.42 -16.11
N ILE A 201 11.64 -17.33 -16.34
CA ILE A 201 11.15 -16.46 -15.26
C ILE A 201 9.87 -17.05 -14.67
N HIS A 202 9.84 -17.20 -13.35
CA HIS A 202 8.66 -17.71 -12.65
C HIS A 202 7.69 -16.56 -12.38
N ILE A 203 6.55 -16.53 -13.08
CA ILE A 203 5.53 -15.49 -12.94
C ILE A 203 4.30 -16.06 -12.24
N VAL A 204 3.87 -15.39 -11.17
CA VAL A 204 2.67 -15.70 -10.40
C VAL A 204 1.66 -14.57 -10.53
N GLU A 205 0.46 -14.91 -10.98
CA GLU A 205 -0.70 -14.01 -10.97
C GLU A 205 -1.35 -14.04 -9.58
N ALA A 206 -1.11 -13.00 -8.79
CA ALA A 206 -1.67 -12.86 -7.45
C ALA A 206 -3.16 -12.53 -7.50
N LEU A 207 -3.92 -13.08 -6.55
CA LEU A 207 -5.34 -12.77 -6.35
C LEU A 207 -6.17 -12.88 -7.65
N ASN A 208 -5.87 -13.89 -8.46
CA ASN A 208 -6.53 -14.13 -9.76
C ASN A 208 -8.07 -14.01 -9.67
N ILE A 209 -8.60 -13.12 -10.51
CA ILE A 209 -10.01 -12.84 -10.70
C ILE A 209 -10.57 -13.79 -11.76
N ASN A 210 -11.02 -14.96 -11.33
CA ASN A 210 -11.69 -15.87 -12.25
C ASN A 210 -13.19 -15.56 -12.26
N LEU A 211 -13.78 -15.29 -13.44
CA LEU A 211 -15.20 -14.90 -13.60
C LEU A 211 -16.15 -15.91 -12.93
N LEU A 212 -15.83 -17.21 -13.01
CA LEU A 212 -16.58 -18.31 -12.39
C LEU A 212 -16.48 -18.35 -10.85
N ARG A 213 -15.51 -17.62 -10.26
CA ARG A 213 -15.25 -17.56 -8.81
C ARG A 213 -15.53 -16.19 -8.20
N ILE A 214 -16.14 -15.26 -8.96
CA ILE A 214 -16.53 -13.93 -8.48
C ILE A 214 -17.40 -14.02 -7.22
N PHE A 215 -18.32 -14.99 -7.16
CA PHE A 215 -19.19 -15.22 -6.00
C PHE A 215 -18.49 -15.78 -4.75
N LEU A 216 -17.22 -16.20 -4.85
CA LEU A 216 -16.49 -16.91 -3.80
C LEU A 216 -15.24 -16.16 -3.30
N ARG A 217 -14.89 -15.02 -3.89
CA ARG A 217 -13.66 -14.27 -3.61
C ARG A 217 -13.94 -12.76 -3.57
N ARG A 218 -13.38 -12.07 -2.58
CA ARG A 218 -13.39 -10.61 -2.53
C ARG A 218 -12.54 -10.05 -3.68
N MET A 219 -13.10 -9.12 -4.45
CA MET A 219 -12.40 -8.44 -5.54
C MET A 219 -11.63 -7.18 -5.09
N ASP A 220 -11.90 -6.70 -3.88
CA ASP A 220 -11.37 -5.47 -3.29
C ASP A 220 -9.99 -5.63 -2.64
N LEU A 221 -9.67 -6.83 -2.13
CA LEU A 221 -8.35 -7.20 -1.64
C LEU A 221 -7.37 -7.28 -2.79
N ARG A 222 -6.28 -6.53 -2.72
CA ARG A 222 -5.25 -6.48 -3.76
C ARG A 222 -3.85 -6.57 -3.21
N GLN A 223 -2.97 -7.11 -4.04
CA GLN A 223 -1.54 -7.10 -3.81
C GLN A 223 -1.01 -5.73 -4.22
N HIS A 224 -0.89 -4.82 -3.26
CA HIS A 224 -0.56 -3.42 -3.53
C HIS A 224 0.92 -3.10 -3.26
N ARG A 225 1.72 -4.08 -2.81
CA ARG A 225 3.16 -3.92 -2.61
C ARG A 225 3.91 -3.71 -3.92
N LYS A 226 5.00 -2.96 -3.80
CA LYS A 226 5.90 -2.54 -4.87
C LYS A 226 7.30 -2.77 -4.34
N MET A 227 7.89 -3.91 -4.68
CA MET A 227 9.13 -4.40 -4.10
C MET A 227 10.00 -4.98 -5.19
N ILE A 228 11.29 -4.68 -5.13
CA ILE A 228 12.31 -5.30 -5.96
C ILE A 228 13.44 -5.74 -5.02
N LEU A 229 13.91 -6.97 -5.17
CA LEU A 229 15.00 -7.54 -4.40
C LEU A 229 15.99 -8.14 -5.38
N ILE A 230 17.26 -7.78 -5.27
CA ILE A 230 18.33 -8.25 -6.14
C ILE A 230 19.46 -8.80 -5.27
N ASP A 231 19.81 -10.06 -5.51
CA ASP A 231 20.89 -10.82 -4.87
C ASP A 231 20.85 -10.82 -3.33
N ASN A 232 19.66 -10.65 -2.75
CA ASN A 232 19.46 -10.50 -1.30
C ASN A 232 20.28 -9.35 -0.68
N TYR A 233 20.71 -8.37 -1.49
CA TYR A 233 21.57 -7.27 -1.06
C TYR A 233 21.00 -5.89 -1.44
N ILE A 234 20.52 -5.71 -2.67
CA ILE A 234 19.86 -4.48 -3.13
C ILE A 234 18.35 -4.65 -3.02
N SER A 235 17.67 -3.63 -2.50
CA SER A 235 16.22 -3.58 -2.52
C SER A 235 15.69 -2.23 -2.99
N TYR A 236 14.49 -2.26 -3.56
CA TYR A 236 13.71 -1.06 -3.85
C TYR A 236 12.29 -1.21 -3.31
N THR A 237 11.73 -0.13 -2.80
CA THR A 237 10.28 0.02 -2.59
C THR A 237 9.91 1.50 -2.53
N GLY A 238 8.62 1.80 -2.64
CA GLY A 238 8.10 3.14 -2.77
C GLY A 238 6.72 3.11 -3.40
N SER A 239 6.29 4.24 -3.95
CA SER A 239 4.93 4.40 -4.47
C SER A 239 4.78 3.98 -5.93
N MET A 240 5.89 3.89 -6.65
CA MET A 240 5.95 3.71 -8.10
C MET A 240 5.51 2.30 -8.56
N ASN A 241 4.48 2.26 -9.39
CA ASN A 241 4.13 1.05 -10.16
C ASN A 241 5.14 0.80 -11.30
N MET A 242 5.18 -0.41 -11.86
CA MET A 242 6.04 -0.70 -13.01
C MET A 242 5.42 -0.18 -14.30
N ILE A 243 5.50 1.13 -14.49
CA ILE A 243 4.86 1.89 -15.57
C ILE A 243 5.84 2.92 -16.13
N ASP A 244 5.83 3.11 -17.44
CA ASP A 244 6.42 4.27 -18.09
C ASP A 244 5.33 5.36 -18.24
N PRO A 245 5.44 6.52 -17.55
CA PRO A 245 4.41 7.55 -17.55
C PRO A 245 4.09 8.11 -18.95
N LEU A 246 5.06 8.15 -19.86
CA LEU A 246 4.87 8.67 -21.21
C LEU A 246 4.03 7.71 -22.06
N CYS A 247 4.22 6.41 -21.88
CA CYS A 247 3.40 5.40 -22.55
C CYS A 247 2.01 5.29 -21.92
N PHE A 248 1.93 5.31 -20.59
CA PHE A 248 0.67 5.18 -19.87
C PHE A 248 -0.27 6.36 -20.10
N ARG A 249 0.27 7.58 -20.20
CA ARG A 249 -0.50 8.78 -20.56
C ARG A 249 -1.29 8.63 -21.87
N LYS A 250 -0.79 7.85 -22.83
CA LYS A 250 -1.46 7.63 -24.13
C LYS A 250 -2.63 6.65 -24.03
N THR A 251 -2.67 5.81 -22.99
CA THR A 251 -3.67 4.74 -22.85
C THR A 251 -4.80 5.10 -21.88
N THR A 252 -4.61 6.10 -21.01
CA THR A 252 -5.61 6.55 -20.03
C THR A 252 -6.31 7.85 -20.42
N ARG A 253 -7.61 7.93 -20.12
CA ARG A 253 -8.44 9.13 -20.35
C ARG A 253 -7.98 10.34 -19.52
N THR A 254 -7.35 10.09 -18.37
CA THR A 254 -6.59 11.07 -17.59
C THR A 254 -5.20 11.21 -18.20
N SER A 255 -4.99 12.24 -19.00
CA SER A 255 -3.77 12.51 -19.75
C SER A 255 -2.61 13.03 -18.88
N GLN A 256 -2.49 12.57 -17.63
CA GLN A 256 -1.55 13.10 -16.64
C GLN A 256 -0.39 12.14 -16.38
N GLN A 257 0.80 12.70 -16.21
CA GLN A 257 1.99 11.93 -15.87
C GLN A 257 1.94 11.53 -14.39
N TRP A 258 2.19 10.26 -14.11
CA TRP A 258 2.31 9.75 -12.75
C TRP A 258 3.63 10.21 -12.14
N ILE A 259 3.55 10.75 -10.93
CA ILE A 259 4.71 11.25 -10.18
C ILE A 259 4.83 10.45 -8.89
N ASP A 260 5.90 9.66 -8.83
CA ASP A 260 6.16 8.69 -7.78
C ASP A 260 7.61 8.78 -7.30
N ILE A 261 7.85 8.19 -6.13
CA ILE A 261 9.19 8.04 -5.57
C ILE A 261 9.49 6.57 -5.30
N MET A 262 10.78 6.22 -5.35
CA MET A 262 11.32 4.93 -4.97
C MET A 262 12.55 5.13 -4.09
N VAL A 263 12.68 4.31 -3.05
CA VAL A 263 13.86 4.25 -2.22
C VAL A 263 14.67 3.03 -2.62
N ARG A 264 15.91 3.24 -3.04
CA ARG A 264 16.88 2.18 -3.28
C ARG A 264 17.75 2.01 -2.04
N MET A 265 17.85 0.79 -1.55
CA MET A 265 18.61 0.46 -0.33
C MET A 265 19.60 -0.67 -0.58
N GLU A 266 20.66 -0.68 0.21
CA GLU A 266 21.61 -1.79 0.33
C GLU A 266 21.79 -2.16 1.80
N GLY A 267 21.90 -3.47 2.06
CA GLY A 267 22.24 -4.00 3.38
C GLY A 267 21.13 -4.84 4.02
N PRO A 268 21.06 -4.90 5.36
CA PRO A 268 20.22 -5.89 6.09
C PRO A 268 18.72 -5.66 5.95
N VAL A 269 18.28 -4.50 5.45
CA VAL A 269 16.86 -4.27 5.13
C VAL A 269 16.37 -5.17 3.98
N THR A 270 17.24 -5.53 3.04
CA THR A 270 16.91 -6.36 1.89
C THR A 270 16.43 -7.76 2.26
N PRO A 271 17.15 -8.55 3.08
CA PRO A 271 16.65 -9.87 3.49
C PRO A 271 15.37 -9.77 4.33
N THR A 272 15.16 -8.70 5.11
CA THR A 272 13.90 -8.45 5.83
C THR A 272 12.72 -8.26 4.88
N MET A 273 12.91 -7.46 3.83
CA MET A 273 11.93 -7.37 2.74
C MET A 273 11.77 -8.70 1.99
N GLY A 274 12.85 -9.48 1.87
CA GLY A 274 12.84 -10.83 1.32
C GLY A 274 11.88 -11.77 2.04
N VAL A 275 11.81 -11.72 3.37
CA VAL A 275 10.85 -12.54 4.12
C VAL A 275 9.41 -12.16 3.79
N ILE A 276 9.12 -10.86 3.64
CA ILE A 276 7.79 -10.40 3.24
C ILE A 276 7.44 -10.95 1.85
N PHE A 277 8.37 -10.88 0.90
CA PHE A 277 8.22 -11.50 -0.42
C PHE A 277 7.95 -13.01 -0.33
N SER A 278 8.74 -13.72 0.47
CA SER A 278 8.60 -15.17 0.68
C SER A 278 7.23 -15.55 1.22
N CYS A 279 6.68 -14.74 2.15
CA CYS A 279 5.34 -14.95 2.68
C CYS A 279 4.28 -14.79 1.60
N ASP A 280 4.38 -13.77 0.75
CA ASP A 280 3.46 -13.58 -0.37
C ASP A 280 3.57 -14.71 -1.40
N TRP A 281 4.80 -15.12 -1.71
CA TRP A 281 5.06 -16.26 -2.59
C TRP A 281 4.40 -17.51 -2.05
N GLU A 282 4.61 -17.83 -0.78
CA GLU A 282 4.02 -19.01 -0.14
C GLU A 282 2.49 -18.92 -0.07
N ILE A 283 1.89 -17.73 0.18
CA ILE A 283 0.43 -17.55 0.14
C ILE A 283 -0.12 -17.99 -1.21
N GLU A 284 0.50 -17.55 -2.31
CA GLU A 284 0.01 -17.81 -3.66
C GLU A 284 0.38 -19.21 -4.17
N THR A 285 1.64 -19.62 -4.07
CA THR A 285 2.14 -20.89 -4.65
C THR A 285 2.06 -22.05 -3.65
N GLY A 286 2.28 -21.80 -2.37
CA GLY A 286 2.48 -22.81 -1.34
C GLY A 286 3.93 -23.30 -1.22
N GLU A 287 4.84 -22.73 -2.01
CA GLU A 287 6.26 -23.02 -1.93
C GLU A 287 6.91 -22.15 -0.86
N HIS A 288 7.64 -22.79 0.03
CA HIS A 288 8.36 -22.09 1.09
C HIS A 288 9.77 -21.73 0.63
N ILE A 289 10.05 -20.43 0.44
CA ILE A 289 11.38 -19.99 -0.02
C ILE A 289 11.85 -18.79 0.79
N LEU A 290 12.57 -19.02 1.89
CA LEU A 290 13.12 -17.95 2.71
C LEU A 290 14.42 -17.36 2.13
N PRO A 291 14.66 -16.06 2.29
CA PRO A 291 15.96 -15.49 1.99
C PRO A 291 17.01 -16.04 2.96
N PRO A 292 18.26 -16.24 2.50
CA PRO A 292 19.34 -16.60 3.41
C PRO A 292 19.55 -15.48 4.42
N LEU A 293 19.92 -15.86 5.65
CA LEU A 293 20.26 -14.88 6.67
C LEU A 293 21.47 -14.07 6.22
N PRO A 294 21.47 -12.74 6.47
CA PRO A 294 22.65 -11.94 6.22
C PRO A 294 23.82 -12.50 7.05
N THR A 295 24.92 -12.84 6.38
CA THR A 295 26.18 -13.26 7.00
C THR A 295 27.21 -12.14 6.83
N SER A 296 28.22 -12.09 7.71
CA SER A 296 29.30 -11.10 7.66
C SER A 296 30.08 -11.11 6.34
N THR A 297 29.98 -12.19 5.55
CA THR A 297 30.59 -12.34 4.22
C THR A 297 29.67 -11.87 3.07
N THR A 298 28.35 -11.92 3.25
CA THR A 298 27.37 -11.40 2.27
C THR A 298 27.14 -9.90 2.43
N LEU A 299 27.35 -9.37 3.62
CA LEU A 299 27.38 -7.94 3.89
C LEU A 299 28.83 -7.48 3.91
N LEU A 300 29.27 -6.73 2.90
CA LEU A 300 30.57 -6.03 2.91
C LEU A 300 30.82 -5.36 4.28
N PRO A 301 32.08 -5.28 4.77
CA PRO A 301 32.41 -4.90 6.14
C PRO A 301 31.55 -3.74 6.64
N LEU A 302 30.83 -4.01 7.73
CA LEU A 302 29.84 -3.13 8.34
C LEU A 302 30.46 -1.88 9.00
N GLU A 303 31.79 -1.75 8.93
CA GLU A 303 32.60 -0.67 9.49
C GLU A 303 32.27 0.70 8.89
N HIS A 304 31.56 0.75 7.76
CA HIS A 304 31.09 1.97 7.10
C HIS A 304 29.56 2.05 6.97
N ILE A 305 28.78 1.38 7.83
CA ILE A 305 27.33 1.59 7.82
C ILE A 305 27.02 3.01 8.32
N ALA A 306 26.31 3.78 7.49
CA ALA A 306 25.77 5.07 7.87
C ALA A 306 24.85 4.97 9.11
N LYS A 307 24.77 6.05 9.88
CA LYS A 307 23.94 6.18 11.09
C LYS A 307 22.45 6.34 10.74
N HIS A 308 21.90 5.41 9.97
CA HIS A 308 20.49 5.41 9.60
C HIS A 308 19.80 4.21 10.22
N THR A 309 18.66 4.44 10.86
CA THR A 309 17.84 3.36 11.41
C THR A 309 16.63 3.15 10.50
N ILE A 310 16.49 1.95 9.94
CA ILE A 310 15.41 1.58 9.03
C ILE A 310 14.55 0.49 9.65
N GLN A 311 13.24 0.62 9.55
CA GLN A 311 12.28 -0.46 9.82
C GLN A 311 11.42 -0.70 8.59
N VAL A 312 11.02 -1.95 8.37
CA VAL A 312 10.04 -2.32 7.35
C VAL A 312 8.79 -2.83 8.05
N ILE A 313 7.65 -2.25 7.70
CA ILE A 313 6.34 -2.71 8.18
C ILE A 313 5.48 -3.13 6.99
N ALA A 314 4.65 -4.15 7.20
CA ALA A 314 3.74 -4.69 6.17
C ALA A 314 2.36 -4.99 6.76
N SER A 315 1.33 -4.87 5.93
CA SER A 315 -0.06 -5.26 6.19
C SER A 315 -0.48 -6.40 5.28
N GLY A 316 -1.41 -7.24 5.72
CA GLY A 316 -1.95 -8.34 4.93
C GLY A 316 -2.11 -9.63 5.73
N PRO A 317 -2.60 -10.71 5.11
CA PRO A 317 -2.74 -12.01 5.74
C PRO A 317 -1.40 -12.49 6.33
N GLY A 318 -1.41 -12.90 7.60
CA GLY A 318 -0.21 -13.35 8.30
C GLY A 318 0.62 -12.25 8.98
N PHE A 319 0.33 -10.97 8.73
CA PHE A 319 0.98 -9.83 9.40
C PHE A 319 0.12 -9.25 10.54
N PRO A 320 0.71 -8.53 11.52
CA PRO A 320 -0.05 -7.90 12.59
C PRO A 320 -1.10 -6.92 12.06
N LYS A 321 -2.36 -7.11 12.46
CA LYS A 321 -3.47 -6.25 12.02
C LYS A 321 -3.27 -4.80 12.51
N GLY A 322 -3.57 -3.84 11.63
CA GLY A 322 -3.53 -2.40 11.93
C GLY A 322 -2.14 -1.84 12.20
N MET A 323 -1.05 -2.57 11.90
CA MET A 323 0.31 -2.13 12.20
C MET A 323 0.67 -0.80 11.52
N ILE A 324 0.32 -0.66 10.25
CA ILE A 324 0.62 0.53 9.46
C ILE A 324 -0.16 1.75 9.97
N GLN A 325 -1.46 1.60 10.25
CA GLN A 325 -2.26 2.68 10.79
C GLN A 325 -1.73 3.14 12.15
N GLN A 326 -1.39 2.22 13.05
CA GLN A 326 -0.79 2.58 14.34
C GLN A 326 0.58 3.25 14.16
N ALA A 327 1.41 2.78 13.23
CA ALA A 327 2.68 3.42 12.91
C ALA A 327 2.49 4.86 12.44
N LEU A 328 1.54 5.10 11.53
CA LEU A 328 1.17 6.44 11.09
C LEU A 328 0.71 7.30 12.27
N ILE A 329 -0.29 6.85 13.04
CA ILE A 329 -0.83 7.58 14.20
C ILE A 329 0.28 7.93 15.21
N THR A 330 1.13 6.97 15.57
CA THR A 330 2.26 7.22 16.49
C THR A 330 3.21 8.27 15.93
N SER A 331 3.48 8.26 14.63
CA SER A 331 4.34 9.26 13.96
C SER A 331 3.71 10.65 14.00
N LEU A 332 2.40 10.76 13.74
CA LEU A 332 1.67 12.02 13.75
C LEU A 332 1.62 12.64 15.15
N TYR A 333 1.42 11.82 16.19
CA TYR A 333 1.46 12.29 17.58
C TYR A 333 2.88 12.65 18.04
N ALA A 334 3.91 12.03 17.48
CA ALA A 334 5.29 12.34 17.81
C ALA A 334 5.78 13.67 17.19
N ALA A 335 5.10 14.20 16.17
CA ALA A 335 5.48 15.44 15.50
C ALA A 335 5.53 16.64 16.46
N GLN A 336 6.63 17.39 16.43
CA GLN A 336 6.87 18.53 17.30
C GLN A 336 6.90 19.87 16.58
N ARG A 337 7.33 19.91 15.31
CA ARG A 337 7.57 21.15 14.55
C ARG A 337 6.84 21.14 13.22
N GLN A 338 7.05 20.11 12.41
CA GLN A 338 6.53 20.06 11.05
C GLN A 338 6.11 18.64 10.66
N LEU A 339 5.02 18.56 9.90
CA LEU A 339 4.48 17.34 9.35
C LEU A 339 4.11 17.56 7.88
N ILE A 340 4.74 16.81 6.97
CA ILE A 340 4.43 16.88 5.53
C ILE A 340 3.92 15.52 5.03
N ILE A 341 2.65 15.47 4.67
CA ILE A 341 1.95 14.29 4.17
C ILE A 341 1.74 14.43 2.67
N THR A 342 2.05 13.40 1.91
CA THR A 342 1.75 13.29 0.48
C THR A 342 1.00 12.00 0.21
N THR A 343 -0.19 12.10 -0.38
CA THR A 343 -1.02 10.94 -0.73
C THR A 343 -1.87 11.22 -1.97
N PRO A 344 -2.00 10.27 -2.92
CA PRO A 344 -2.96 10.44 -4.03
C PRO A 344 -4.40 10.34 -3.58
N TYR A 345 -4.68 9.53 -2.56
CA TYR A 345 -6.02 9.22 -2.08
C TYR A 345 -6.09 9.56 -0.59
N LEU A 346 -6.95 10.52 -0.25
CA LEU A 346 -7.19 10.97 1.11
C LEU A 346 -8.62 10.65 1.48
N VAL A 347 -8.82 9.51 2.14
CA VAL A 347 -10.07 9.06 2.76
C VAL A 347 -9.70 8.42 4.10
N PRO A 348 -9.12 9.20 5.03
CA PRO A 348 -8.50 8.65 6.23
C PRO A 348 -9.55 8.01 7.15
N SER A 349 -9.12 7.08 7.98
CA SER A 349 -9.92 6.67 9.15
C SER A 349 -10.08 7.83 10.13
N ASP A 350 -11.16 7.84 10.91
CA ASP A 350 -11.41 8.83 11.96
C ASP A 350 -10.20 9.03 12.89
N ASP A 351 -9.53 7.94 13.31
CA ASP A 351 -8.32 8.01 14.16
C ASP A 351 -7.16 8.79 13.52
N LEU A 352 -7.00 8.65 12.20
CA LEU A 352 -5.94 9.34 11.44
C LEU A 352 -6.31 10.79 11.21
N LEU A 353 -7.57 11.06 10.86
CA LEU A 353 -8.08 12.43 10.73
C LEU A 353 -7.86 13.21 12.02
N HIS A 354 -8.29 12.63 13.15
CA HIS A 354 -8.08 13.23 14.47
C HIS A 354 -6.60 13.42 14.81
N ALA A 355 -5.71 12.46 14.47
CA ALA A 355 -4.28 12.62 14.71
C ALA A 355 -3.67 13.78 13.89
N ILE A 356 -4.09 13.94 12.63
CA ILE A 356 -3.68 15.06 11.76
C ILE A 356 -4.17 16.39 12.35
N CYS A 357 -5.46 16.50 12.67
CA CYS A 357 -6.06 17.70 13.25
C CYS A 357 -5.42 18.06 14.59
N THR A 358 -5.18 17.08 15.46
CA THR A 358 -4.54 17.29 16.78
C THR A 358 -3.10 17.78 16.64
N ALA A 359 -2.36 17.31 15.64
CA ALA A 359 -1.02 17.82 15.37
C ALA A 359 -1.06 19.31 14.98
N ALA A 360 -1.94 19.69 14.06
CA ALA A 360 -2.11 21.09 13.65
C ALA A 360 -2.55 21.98 14.82
N GLN A 361 -3.55 21.55 15.60
CA GLN A 361 -4.05 22.29 16.77
C GLN A 361 -3.02 22.41 17.90
N ARG A 362 -2.05 21.48 18.00
CA ARG A 362 -0.91 21.58 18.92
C ARG A 362 0.11 22.65 18.49
N GLY A 363 -0.03 23.20 17.28
CA GLY A 363 0.89 24.19 16.72
C GLY A 363 1.97 23.60 15.82
N VAL A 364 1.87 22.33 15.42
CA VAL A 364 2.74 21.73 14.40
C VAL A 364 2.34 22.28 13.04
N GLU A 365 3.30 22.67 12.20
CA GLU A 365 3.03 23.09 10.82
C GLU A 365 2.70 21.85 9.97
N VAL A 366 1.42 21.67 9.62
CA VAL A 366 0.96 20.49 8.88
C VAL A 366 0.69 20.84 7.42
N HIS A 367 1.45 20.25 6.51
CA HIS A 367 1.24 20.31 5.06
C HIS A 367 0.63 18.99 4.56
N LEU A 368 -0.52 19.08 3.89
CA LEU A 368 -1.16 17.94 3.24
C LEU A 368 -1.18 18.16 1.73
N ILE A 369 -0.42 17.34 1.01
CA ILE A 369 -0.26 17.43 -0.44
C ILE A 369 -1.10 16.33 -1.09
N VAL A 370 -2.07 16.73 -1.89
CA VAL A 370 -2.97 15.85 -2.64
C VAL A 370 -3.01 16.29 -4.11
N PRO A 371 -3.25 15.39 -5.08
CA PRO A 371 -3.40 15.79 -6.47
C PRO A 371 -4.67 16.65 -6.65
N LEU A 372 -4.58 17.73 -7.45
CA LEU A 372 -5.76 18.52 -7.82
C LEU A 372 -6.77 17.67 -8.61
N ASN A 373 -6.24 16.82 -9.49
CA ASN A 373 -7.02 15.94 -10.34
C ASN A 373 -6.66 14.49 -10.05
N ASN A 374 -7.67 13.68 -9.79
CA ASN A 374 -7.50 12.27 -9.48
C ASN A 374 -8.00 11.38 -10.61
N ASP A 375 -7.45 10.16 -10.71
CA ASP A 375 -7.92 9.15 -11.66
C ASP A 375 -9.25 8.50 -11.24
N SER A 376 -9.66 8.71 -9.97
CA SER A 376 -10.95 8.30 -9.42
C SER A 376 -11.82 9.49 -9.04
N ILE A 377 -12.94 9.66 -9.75
CA ILE A 377 -13.98 10.66 -9.44
C ILE A 377 -14.53 10.45 -8.03
N LEU A 378 -14.72 9.18 -7.64
CA LEU A 378 -15.25 8.80 -6.34
C LEU A 378 -14.34 9.26 -5.20
N VAL A 379 -13.03 9.00 -5.34
CA VAL A 379 -12.03 9.45 -4.35
C VAL A 379 -11.89 10.97 -4.34
N ASN A 380 -11.93 11.62 -5.50
CA ASN A 380 -11.83 13.08 -5.57
C ASN A 380 -12.95 13.78 -4.77
N TRP A 381 -14.19 13.32 -4.88
CA TRP A 381 -15.31 13.88 -4.12
C TRP A 381 -15.32 13.46 -2.65
N ALA A 382 -15.00 12.20 -2.35
CA ALA A 382 -14.91 11.73 -0.97
C ALA A 382 -13.78 12.45 -0.21
N SER A 383 -12.64 12.72 -0.85
CA SER A 383 -11.53 13.42 -0.22
C SER A 383 -11.90 14.84 0.24
N LYS A 384 -12.67 15.55 -0.59
CA LYS A 384 -13.13 16.91 -0.31
C LYS A 384 -14.05 17.00 0.91
N SER A 385 -14.74 15.93 1.30
CA SER A 385 -15.58 15.96 2.50
C SER A 385 -14.76 16.11 3.80
N PHE A 386 -13.47 15.80 3.77
CA PHE A 386 -12.57 15.94 4.94
C PHE A 386 -11.90 17.32 5.00
N PHE A 387 -11.99 18.13 3.94
CA PHE A 387 -11.27 19.41 3.88
C PHE A 387 -11.79 20.42 4.90
N ASP A 388 -13.09 20.43 5.19
CA ASP A 388 -13.67 21.34 6.19
C ASP A 388 -12.97 21.17 7.56
N GLU A 389 -12.93 19.93 8.07
CA GLU A 389 -12.32 19.63 9.38
C GLU A 389 -10.80 19.88 9.39
N LEU A 390 -10.11 19.54 8.30
CA LEU A 390 -8.67 19.76 8.18
C LEU A 390 -8.31 21.25 8.13
N LEU A 391 -9.03 22.05 7.34
CA LEU A 391 -8.81 23.48 7.23
C LEU A 391 -9.13 24.19 8.55
N ASP A 392 -10.21 23.80 9.22
CA ASP A 392 -10.59 24.36 10.53
C ASP A 392 -9.57 24.03 11.62
N ALA A 393 -8.89 22.88 11.53
CA ALA A 393 -7.77 22.52 12.41
C ALA A 393 -6.46 23.27 12.11
N GLY A 394 -6.37 23.99 10.99
CA GLY A 394 -5.17 24.73 10.58
C GLY A 394 -4.24 23.97 9.64
N VAL A 395 -4.69 22.87 9.02
CA VAL A 395 -3.90 22.10 8.05
C VAL A 395 -3.78 22.88 6.73
N LEU A 396 -2.56 22.99 6.21
CA LEU A 396 -2.28 23.58 4.90
C LEU A 396 -2.48 22.54 3.80
N ILE A 397 -3.62 22.59 3.11
CA ILE A 397 -3.94 21.66 2.01
C ILE A 397 -3.42 22.20 0.68
N HIS A 398 -2.50 21.47 0.06
CA HIS A 398 -1.85 21.79 -1.21
C HIS A 398 -2.40 20.88 -2.30
N GLN A 399 -3.05 21.46 -3.31
CA GLN A 399 -3.55 20.72 -4.48
C GLN A 399 -2.53 20.79 -5.63
N PHE A 400 -1.84 19.68 -5.86
CA PHE A 400 -0.76 19.57 -6.84
C PHE A 400 -1.27 19.55 -8.29
N GLU A 401 -0.68 20.38 -9.15
CA GLU A 401 -1.14 20.59 -10.53
C GLU A 401 -0.28 19.88 -11.60
N GLY A 402 0.94 19.45 -11.26
CA GLY A 402 1.93 18.94 -12.23
C GLY A 402 1.63 17.55 -12.82
N GLY A 403 0.52 16.90 -12.47
CA GLY A 403 0.15 15.55 -12.91
C GLY A 403 -0.56 14.76 -11.81
N LEU A 404 -0.63 13.44 -11.98
CA LEU A 404 -1.17 12.56 -10.95
C LEU A 404 -0.06 12.29 -9.93
N LEU A 405 -0.05 13.07 -8.84
CA LEU A 405 0.85 12.85 -7.72
C LEU A 405 0.46 11.58 -6.98
N HIS A 406 1.19 10.50 -7.25
CA HIS A 406 0.93 9.18 -6.70
C HIS A 406 1.92 8.77 -5.58
N THR A 407 2.85 9.67 -5.26
CA THR A 407 3.73 9.57 -4.09
C THR A 407 2.94 9.33 -2.81
N LYS A 408 3.38 8.35 -2.00
CA LYS A 408 2.87 8.11 -0.64
C LYS A 408 4.02 8.27 0.34
N SER A 409 4.03 9.40 1.05
CA SER A 409 5.06 9.70 2.03
C SER A 409 4.54 10.53 3.19
N VAL A 410 5.12 10.32 4.36
CA VAL A 410 4.96 11.17 5.54
C VAL A 410 6.36 11.55 6.02
N LEU A 411 6.60 12.82 6.22
CA LEU A 411 7.83 13.34 6.82
C LEU A 411 7.49 14.06 8.12
N VAL A 412 8.15 13.67 9.21
CA VAL A 412 7.99 14.26 10.53
C VAL A 412 9.30 14.90 10.97
N ASP A 413 9.25 16.19 11.27
CA ASP A 413 10.35 17.01 11.80
C ASP A 413 11.66 16.91 11.00
N GLU A 414 11.58 16.80 9.68
CA GLU A 414 12.72 16.61 8.74
C GLU A 414 13.64 15.42 9.11
N GLN A 415 13.17 14.50 9.96
CA GLN A 415 13.96 13.45 10.59
C GLN A 415 13.40 12.05 10.31
N LEU A 416 12.10 11.85 10.57
CA LEU A 416 11.44 10.56 10.46
C LEU A 416 10.60 10.51 9.17
N SER A 417 10.98 9.61 8.26
CA SER A 417 10.33 9.43 6.97
C SER A 417 9.58 8.10 6.91
N LEU A 418 8.31 8.11 6.51
CA LEU A 418 7.54 6.93 6.16
C LEU A 418 7.27 6.96 4.65
N ILE A 419 7.77 5.98 3.91
CA ILE A 419 7.58 5.88 2.45
C ILE A 419 7.16 4.47 2.09
N GLY A 420 6.17 4.32 1.21
CA GLY A 420 5.76 3.00 0.78
C GLY A 420 4.60 3.00 -0.20
N THR A 421 3.77 1.97 -0.07
CA THR A 421 2.66 1.71 -0.98
C THR A 421 1.29 2.12 -0.44
N VAL A 422 1.23 2.44 0.85
CA VAL A 422 0.02 2.77 1.60
C VAL A 422 -0.53 4.12 1.19
N ASN A 423 -1.76 4.15 0.70
CA ASN A 423 -2.54 5.38 0.63
C ASN A 423 -3.23 5.65 1.98
N LEU A 424 -3.67 6.90 2.20
CA LEU A 424 -4.50 7.25 3.35
C LEU A 424 -5.99 7.00 3.07
N ASP A 425 -6.33 5.77 2.66
CA ASP A 425 -7.69 5.28 2.46
C ASP A 425 -7.96 3.99 3.27
N ILE A 426 -9.24 3.69 3.50
CA ILE A 426 -9.67 2.58 4.37
C ILE A 426 -9.17 1.24 3.80
N ARG A 427 -9.20 1.06 2.47
CA ARG A 427 -8.72 -0.16 1.83
C ARG A 427 -7.24 -0.42 2.02
N SER A 428 -6.40 0.59 1.82
CA SER A 428 -4.95 0.46 1.96
C SER A 428 -4.58 0.18 3.42
N LEU A 429 -5.27 0.81 4.37
CA LEU A 429 -4.99 0.65 5.80
C LEU A 429 -5.41 -0.72 6.36
N TRP A 430 -6.54 -1.27 5.89
CA TRP A 430 -7.17 -2.42 6.52
C TRP A 430 -7.24 -3.70 5.70
N ILE A 431 -7.20 -3.57 4.37
CA ILE A 431 -7.54 -4.65 3.46
C ILE A 431 -6.29 -5.05 2.67
N ASN A 432 -5.72 -4.13 1.89
CA ASN A 432 -4.66 -4.43 0.93
C ASN A 432 -3.36 -4.92 1.59
N PHE A 433 -2.61 -5.66 0.79
CA PHE A 433 -1.24 -5.99 1.11
C PHE A 433 -0.38 -4.77 0.83
N GLU A 434 0.17 -4.15 1.87
CA GLU A 434 1.01 -2.96 1.75
C GLU A 434 2.36 -3.17 2.41
N ILE A 435 3.33 -2.32 2.05
CA ILE A 435 4.64 -2.23 2.66
C ILE A 435 5.01 -0.75 2.87
N THR A 436 5.65 -0.46 4.00
CA THR A 436 6.13 0.88 4.32
C THR A 436 7.51 0.77 4.96
N LEU A 437 8.44 1.59 4.46
CA LEU A 437 9.71 1.87 5.08
C LEU A 437 9.54 3.00 6.08
N ILE A 438 10.08 2.81 7.26
CA ILE A 438 10.31 3.85 8.26
C ILE A 438 11.81 4.10 8.27
N ILE A 439 12.22 5.34 8.05
CA ILE A 439 13.63 5.74 7.98
C ILE A 439 13.82 6.89 8.95
N ASP A 440 14.66 6.68 9.95
CA ASP A 440 15.09 7.70 10.89
C ASP A 440 16.50 8.17 10.49
N ASP A 441 16.54 9.31 9.78
CA ASP A 441 17.75 9.95 9.29
C ASP A 441 17.48 11.38 8.80
N ALA A 442 18.19 12.35 9.37
CA ALA A 442 18.07 13.77 9.01
C ALA A 442 18.43 14.05 7.55
N ASN A 443 19.46 13.38 7.00
CA ASN A 443 19.91 13.65 5.63
C ASN A 443 18.89 13.16 4.60
N PHE A 444 18.36 11.95 4.82
CA PHE A 444 17.27 11.40 4.03
C PHE A 444 16.00 12.24 4.18
N GLY A 445 15.65 12.62 5.42
CA GLY A 445 14.51 13.49 5.72
C GLY A 445 14.60 14.83 4.99
N ASN A 446 15.76 15.48 5.00
CA ASN A 446 16.03 16.70 4.23
C ASN A 446 15.89 16.49 2.72
N THR A 447 16.35 15.35 2.20
CA THR A 447 16.21 15.02 0.77
C THR A 447 14.73 14.85 0.41
N LEU A 448 13.94 14.17 1.26
CA LEU A 448 12.50 14.04 1.07
C LEU A 448 11.78 15.40 1.20
N ALA A 449 12.18 16.23 2.15
CA ALA A 449 11.65 17.57 2.34
C ALA A 449 11.82 18.42 1.08
N GLN A 450 12.97 18.35 0.40
CA GLN A 450 13.20 19.05 -0.86
C GLN A 450 12.25 18.58 -1.97
N VAL A 451 12.02 17.27 -2.08
CA VAL A 451 11.06 16.72 -3.03
C VAL A 451 9.65 17.23 -2.74
N GLN A 452 9.23 17.21 -1.48
CA GLN A 452 7.89 17.67 -1.09
C GLN A 452 7.73 19.20 -1.19
N LYS A 453 8.77 19.99 -0.91
CA LYS A 453 8.81 21.44 -1.15
C LYS A 453 8.62 21.76 -2.64
N ASN A 454 9.19 20.96 -3.54
CA ASN A 454 8.93 21.09 -4.98
C ASN A 454 7.49 20.75 -5.37
N TYR A 455 6.84 19.81 -4.66
CA TYR A 455 5.41 19.55 -4.86
C TYR A 455 4.56 20.72 -4.37
N ILE A 456 4.86 21.27 -3.18
CA ILE A 456 4.18 22.46 -2.64
C ILE A 456 4.31 23.64 -3.60
N ALA A 457 5.50 23.89 -4.15
CA ALA A 457 5.73 24.97 -5.11
C ALA A 457 4.93 24.84 -6.43
N GLN A 458 4.49 23.62 -6.78
CA GLN A 458 3.65 23.31 -7.94
C GLN A 458 2.19 23.05 -7.56
N SER A 459 1.78 23.50 -6.37
CA SER A 459 0.45 23.28 -5.84
C SER A 459 -0.27 24.60 -5.64
N VAL A 460 -1.60 24.54 -5.73
CA VAL A 460 -2.49 25.62 -5.29
C VAL A 460 -2.90 25.34 -3.84
N LEU A 461 -2.66 26.30 -2.96
CA LEU A 461 -3.13 26.21 -1.58
C LEU A 461 -4.66 26.40 -1.54
N VAL A 462 -5.35 25.51 -0.83
CA VAL A 462 -6.80 25.63 -0.62
C VAL A 462 -7.08 26.79 0.33
N ASP A 463 -7.75 27.82 -0.17
CA ASP A 463 -8.18 28.97 0.62
C ASP A 463 -9.46 28.62 1.40
N GLN A 464 -9.38 28.66 2.74
CA GLN A 464 -10.51 28.34 3.62
C GLN A 464 -11.73 29.25 3.39
N LYS A 465 -11.54 30.55 3.15
CA LYS A 465 -12.65 31.49 2.92
C LYS A 465 -13.37 31.17 1.61
N LYS A 466 -12.62 30.87 0.54
CA LYS A 466 -13.20 30.44 -0.74
C LYS A 466 -13.88 29.07 -0.60
N TRP A 467 -13.27 28.16 0.14
CA TRP A 467 -13.80 26.82 0.38
C TRP A 467 -15.16 26.84 1.10
N LEU A 468 -15.32 27.74 2.08
CA LEU A 468 -16.60 27.95 2.76
C LEU A 468 -17.67 28.57 1.85
N GLN A 469 -17.31 29.30 0.80
CA GLN A 469 -18.27 29.90 -0.14
C GLN A 469 -18.73 28.96 -1.26
N ARG A 470 -18.24 27.71 -1.27
CA ARG A 470 -18.57 26.75 -2.33
C ARG A 470 -20.08 26.45 -2.42
N PRO A 471 -20.63 26.26 -3.64
CA PRO A 471 -22.05 26.02 -3.85
C PRO A 471 -22.63 24.85 -3.04
N TYR A 472 -23.87 24.97 -2.59
CA TYR A 472 -24.54 23.93 -1.80
C TYR A 472 -24.62 22.56 -2.51
N TRP A 473 -24.74 22.55 -3.83
CA TRP A 473 -24.74 21.32 -4.61
C TRP A 473 -23.41 20.54 -4.51
N GLN A 474 -22.27 21.25 -4.42
CA GLN A 474 -20.96 20.60 -4.23
C GLN A 474 -20.90 19.90 -2.87
N ARG A 475 -21.40 20.57 -1.83
CA ARG A 475 -21.47 20.01 -0.47
C ARG A 475 -22.34 18.75 -0.41
N ILE A 476 -23.46 18.72 -1.13
CA ILE A 476 -24.30 17.52 -1.22
C ILE A 476 -23.54 16.37 -1.88
N ILE A 477 -22.87 16.64 -3.01
CA ILE A 477 -22.08 15.63 -3.73
C ILE A 477 -20.95 15.10 -2.83
N GLU A 478 -20.16 15.97 -2.19
CA GLU A 478 -19.12 15.59 -1.23
C GLU A 478 -19.66 14.62 -0.17
N LYS A 479 -20.77 14.97 0.48
CA LYS A 479 -21.40 14.13 1.52
C LYS A 479 -21.97 12.83 0.97
N PHE A 480 -22.55 12.84 -0.23
CA PHE A 480 -23.05 11.64 -0.88
C PHE A 480 -21.90 10.67 -1.16
N PHE A 481 -20.80 11.16 -1.72
CA PHE A 481 -19.62 10.36 -2.01
C PHE A 481 -18.90 9.89 -0.74
N TYR A 482 -18.94 10.67 0.35
CA TYR A 482 -18.44 10.25 1.66
C TYR A 482 -19.09 8.97 2.19
N PHE A 483 -20.38 8.71 1.90
CA PHE A 483 -21.03 7.46 2.30
C PHE A 483 -20.40 6.21 1.65
N PHE A 484 -19.71 6.37 0.52
CA PHE A 484 -18.97 5.31 -0.15
C PHE A 484 -17.53 5.16 0.35
N SER A 485 -17.07 6.02 1.27
CA SER A 485 -15.72 5.94 1.87
C SER A 485 -15.35 4.56 2.41
N PRO A 486 -16.25 3.79 3.07
CA PRO A 486 -15.92 2.44 3.53
C PRO A 486 -15.58 1.43 2.40
N LEU A 487 -15.88 1.77 1.15
CA LEU A 487 -15.57 0.99 -0.06
C LEU A 487 -14.30 1.48 -0.78
N LEU A 488 -13.70 2.58 -0.31
CA LEU A 488 -12.53 3.25 -0.87
C LEU A 488 -11.23 2.89 -0.19
#